data_AF-A0A6L8QAW8-F1
#
_entry.id   AF-A0A6L8QAW8-F1
#
_cell.length_a   1.000
_cell.length_b   1.000
_cell.length_c   1.000
_cell.angle_alpha   90.00
_cell.angle_beta   90.00
_cell.angle_gamma   90.00
#
_symmetry.space_group_name_H-M   'P 1'
#
loop_
_entity.id
_entity.type
_entity.pdbx_description
1 polymer ?
#
loop_
_entity_poly.entity_id
_entity_poly.type
_entity_poly.pdbx_seq_one_letter_code
_entity_poly.pdbx_strand_id
1 'polypeptide(L)'
;MTELVKTPVFAENNLFNLYHLNALYQNVATEVSRRMLENYQMDIPMTSGIWGGTYLIAHPNGLARRRIWRLYTIVNLPQNTLLDNHQNMEKLVSIYCDVFTEAFSPQLELKLKMWGGRLPFSNSAKPSLTLHMEDTTDTVRWLRAFFVWNHVPWEESIISDTVRIIKEYKEFFDLSKGPVARDPKDIKYLLQDIIIIYRTLEKACSEDFQEHANPIIEKMMERFMAGLHDPEEIIDLYEMVFKNALIYGFEESLEAPYKKAGLDIRNLENWPVEKINWVPDELKEKIIPPIKDLFAGFKEKLGKENS
;
A
#
# COMPACT_ATOMS: atom_id res chain seq x y z
N MET A 1 -20.87 24.55 -5.04
CA MET A 1 -20.73 23.08 -5.00
C MET A 1 -19.63 22.72 -5.99
N THR A 2 -18.45 22.36 -5.49
CA THR A 2 -17.40 21.74 -6.31
C THR A 2 -17.72 20.25 -6.37
N GLU A 3 -18.00 19.74 -7.56
CA GLU A 3 -18.28 18.31 -7.78
C GLU A 3 -17.03 17.46 -7.53
N LEU A 4 -17.22 16.18 -7.22
CA LEU A 4 -16.14 15.18 -7.13
C LEU A 4 -15.29 15.23 -8.41
N VAL A 5 -13.99 15.51 -8.25
CA VAL A 5 -13.05 15.53 -9.38
C VAL A 5 -12.75 14.10 -9.80
N LYS A 6 -13.49 13.61 -10.80
CA LYS A 6 -13.23 12.33 -11.45
C LYS A 6 -11.92 12.41 -12.24
N THR A 7 -11.03 11.45 -12.00
CA THR A 7 -9.82 11.27 -12.80
C THR A 7 -9.99 10.02 -13.66
N PRO A 8 -9.83 10.08 -14.99
CA PRO A 8 -9.87 8.89 -15.83
C PRO A 8 -8.74 7.92 -15.45
N VAL A 9 -9.06 6.86 -14.72
CA VAL A 9 -8.06 5.89 -14.24
C VAL A 9 -7.82 4.75 -15.23
N PHE A 10 -8.74 4.51 -16.15
CA PHE A 10 -8.60 3.50 -17.21
C PHE A 10 -8.05 4.14 -18.48
N ALA A 11 -7.02 3.52 -19.04
CA ALA A 11 -6.59 3.77 -20.41
C ALA A 11 -7.46 2.99 -21.41
N GLU A 12 -7.35 3.31 -22.70
CA GLU A 12 -8.15 2.71 -23.78
C GLU A 12 -8.04 1.17 -23.87
N ASN A 13 -6.93 0.61 -23.38
CA ASN A 13 -6.67 -0.83 -23.34
C ASN A 13 -7.17 -1.53 -22.05
N ASN A 14 -8.03 -0.87 -21.26
CA ASN A 14 -8.52 -1.33 -19.95
C ASN A 14 -7.44 -1.54 -18.88
N LEU A 15 -6.23 -1.02 -19.10
CA LEU A 15 -5.20 -0.96 -18.06
C LEU A 15 -5.39 0.29 -17.20
N PHE A 16 -4.98 0.20 -15.94
CA PHE A 16 -4.99 1.35 -15.05
C PHE A 16 -3.79 2.25 -15.31
N ASN A 17 -4.01 3.56 -15.35
CA ASN A 17 -2.94 4.53 -15.16
C ASN A 17 -2.77 4.79 -13.65
N LEU A 18 -1.61 4.43 -13.11
CA LEU A 18 -1.32 4.44 -11.68
C LEU A 18 -1.10 5.85 -11.12
N TYR A 19 -0.67 6.80 -11.96
CA TYR A 19 -0.64 8.22 -11.60
C TYR A 19 -2.07 8.75 -11.39
N HIS A 20 -2.96 8.48 -12.35
CA HIS A 20 -4.37 8.86 -12.25
C HIS A 20 -5.10 8.15 -11.11
N LEU A 21 -4.81 6.87 -10.87
CA LEU A 21 -5.39 6.10 -9.76
C LEU A 21 -5.01 6.70 -8.41
N ASN A 22 -3.73 7.08 -8.23
CA ASN A 22 -3.29 7.73 -7.00
C ASN A 22 -3.95 9.11 -6.80
N ALA A 23 -4.07 9.90 -7.87
CA ALA A 23 -4.78 11.17 -7.83
C ALA A 23 -6.27 10.99 -7.48
N LEU A 24 -6.93 9.96 -8.03
CA LEU A 24 -8.31 9.63 -7.69
C LEU A 24 -8.47 9.33 -6.20
N TYR A 25 -7.57 8.54 -5.60
CA TYR A 25 -7.64 8.24 -4.17
C TYR A 25 -7.48 9.49 -3.28
N GLN A 26 -6.62 10.44 -3.66
CA GLN A 26 -6.50 11.73 -2.98
C GLN A 26 -7.77 12.58 -3.10
N ASN A 27 -8.37 12.62 -4.30
CA ASN A 27 -9.62 13.33 -4.53
C ASN A 27 -10.78 12.71 -3.73
N VAL A 28 -10.84 11.38 -3.65
CA VAL A 28 -11.83 10.67 -2.82
C VAL A 28 -11.67 11.08 -1.35
N ALA A 29 -10.47 11.07 -0.79
CA ALA A 29 -10.27 11.47 0.62
C ALA A 29 -10.66 12.92 0.88
N THR A 30 -10.35 13.82 -0.05
CA THR A 30 -10.76 15.23 0.02
C THR A 30 -12.28 15.36 0.00
N GLU A 31 -12.95 14.64 -0.89
CA GLU A 31 -14.41 14.67 -1.02
C GLU A 31 -15.11 14.06 0.20
N VAL A 32 -14.58 12.96 0.74
CA VAL A 32 -15.12 12.35 1.97
C VAL A 32 -14.97 13.33 3.14
N SER A 33 -13.80 13.98 3.28
CA SER A 33 -13.57 14.98 4.33
C SER A 33 -14.59 16.12 4.25
N ARG A 34 -14.82 16.62 3.03
CA ARG A 34 -15.82 17.66 2.76
C ARG A 34 -17.23 17.21 3.15
N ARG A 35 -17.66 16.02 2.72
CA ARG A 35 -18.99 15.47 3.05
C ARG A 35 -19.16 15.20 4.55
N MET A 36 -18.10 14.79 5.25
CA MET A 36 -18.12 14.65 6.71
C MET A 36 -18.38 15.99 7.40
N LEU A 37 -17.73 17.06 6.93
CA LEU A 37 -17.93 18.41 7.45
C LEU A 37 -19.36 18.91 7.16
N GLU A 38 -19.83 18.78 5.93
CA GLU A 38 -21.13 19.32 5.52
C GLU A 38 -22.32 18.57 6.14
N ASN A 39 -22.26 17.24 6.17
CA ASN A 39 -23.39 16.41 6.61
C ASN A 39 -23.43 16.24 8.12
N TYR A 40 -22.27 16.24 8.78
CA TYR A 40 -22.15 15.87 10.19
C TYR A 40 -21.39 16.88 11.05
N GLN A 41 -20.94 18.01 10.48
CA GLN A 41 -20.13 19.02 11.17
C GLN A 41 -18.84 18.46 11.77
N MET A 42 -18.25 17.46 11.10
CA MET A 42 -17.00 16.83 11.53
C MET A 42 -15.87 17.20 10.59
N ASP A 43 -14.98 18.08 11.04
CA ASP A 43 -13.75 18.41 10.33
C ASP A 43 -12.70 17.31 10.55
N ILE A 44 -12.62 16.38 9.60
CA ILE A 44 -11.70 15.24 9.64
C ILE A 44 -10.72 15.40 8.47
N PRO A 45 -9.55 16.02 8.68
CA PRO A 45 -8.53 16.10 7.63
C PRO A 45 -7.98 14.71 7.35
N MET A 46 -7.84 14.37 6.07
CA MET A 46 -7.37 13.05 5.64
C MET A 46 -6.39 13.18 4.49
N THR A 47 -5.47 12.22 4.42
CA THR A 47 -4.71 11.98 3.19
C THR A 47 -4.96 10.55 2.72
N SER A 48 -4.74 10.31 1.43
CA SER A 48 -4.89 8.98 0.86
C SER A 48 -3.96 8.79 -0.32
N GLY A 49 -3.63 7.54 -0.60
CA GLY A 49 -2.84 7.17 -1.76
C GLY A 49 -2.95 5.69 -2.09
N ILE A 50 -2.23 5.30 -3.12
CA ILE A 50 -2.16 3.90 -3.54
C ILE A 50 -1.43 3.04 -2.49
N TRP A 51 -1.89 1.81 -2.30
CA TRP A 51 -1.22 0.81 -1.44
C TRP A 51 -0.80 -0.42 -2.26
N GLY A 52 0.21 -1.16 -1.77
CA GLY A 52 0.64 -2.43 -2.37
C GLY A 52 1.54 -2.29 -3.61
N GLY A 53 2.33 -1.22 -3.69
CA GLY A 53 3.54 -1.11 -4.53
C GLY A 53 3.38 -1.30 -6.04
N THR A 54 2.17 -1.44 -6.57
CA THR A 54 1.94 -1.77 -7.98
C THR A 54 2.46 -0.67 -8.92
N TYR A 55 2.58 0.56 -8.42
CA TYR A 55 3.21 1.69 -9.12
C TYR A 55 4.71 1.51 -9.38
N LEU A 56 5.41 0.64 -8.65
CA LEU A 56 6.83 0.37 -8.82
C LEU A 56 7.14 -0.45 -10.09
N ILE A 57 6.12 -1.03 -10.72
CA ILE A 57 6.24 -1.89 -11.92
C ILE A 57 5.43 -1.34 -13.10
N ALA A 58 5.33 -0.01 -13.22
CA ALA A 58 4.62 0.68 -14.29
C ALA A 58 5.50 0.96 -15.53
N HIS A 59 4.88 1.40 -16.62
CA HIS A 59 5.57 2.13 -17.69
C HIS A 59 5.95 3.55 -17.22
N PRO A 60 6.90 4.23 -17.90
CA PRO A 60 7.32 5.58 -17.51
C PRO A 60 6.21 6.65 -17.48
N ASN A 61 5.08 6.42 -18.13
CA ASN A 61 3.89 7.30 -18.10
C ASN A 61 2.86 6.88 -17.02
N GLY A 62 3.22 5.95 -16.14
CA GLY A 62 2.35 5.44 -15.09
C GLY A 62 1.34 4.40 -15.54
N LEU A 63 1.28 4.04 -16.84
CA LEU A 63 0.43 2.95 -17.30
C LEU A 63 0.88 1.63 -16.67
N ALA A 64 -0.05 0.90 -16.05
CA ALA A 64 0.24 -0.41 -15.50
C ALA A 64 0.70 -1.35 -16.63
N ARG A 65 1.75 -2.13 -16.39
CA ARG A 65 2.25 -3.09 -17.40
C ARG A 65 1.32 -4.30 -17.59
N ARG A 66 0.38 -4.49 -16.66
CA ARG A 66 -0.55 -5.62 -16.59
C ARG A 66 -1.88 -5.20 -16.00
N ARG A 67 -2.91 -5.99 -16.26
CA ARG A 67 -4.24 -5.81 -15.65
C ARG A 67 -4.14 -5.91 -14.13
N ILE A 68 -4.74 -4.94 -13.44
CA ILE A 68 -4.85 -4.92 -11.98
C ILE A 68 -6.21 -5.50 -11.60
N TRP A 69 -6.19 -6.54 -10.79
CA TRP A 69 -7.39 -7.22 -10.33
C TRP A 69 -7.83 -6.80 -8.93
N ARG A 70 -6.97 -6.10 -8.19
CA ARG A 70 -7.18 -5.78 -6.78
C ARG A 70 -6.73 -4.36 -6.56
N LEU A 71 -7.67 -3.50 -6.19
CA LEU A 71 -7.41 -2.09 -5.92
C LEU A 71 -7.20 -1.92 -4.42
N TYR A 72 -6.15 -1.19 -4.07
CA TYR A 72 -5.78 -0.95 -2.69
C TYR A 72 -5.43 0.52 -2.47
N THR A 73 -5.95 1.08 -1.39
CA THR A 73 -5.66 2.45 -0.97
C THR A 73 -5.43 2.50 0.53
N ILE A 74 -4.46 3.31 0.94
CA ILE A 74 -4.20 3.62 2.35
C ILE A 74 -4.77 5.01 2.66
N VAL A 75 -5.53 5.12 3.75
CA VAL A 75 -6.21 6.34 4.18
C VAL A 75 -5.72 6.71 5.56
N ASN A 76 -5.14 7.89 5.67
CA ASN A 76 -4.60 8.43 6.91
C ASN A 76 -5.62 9.26 7.65
N LEU A 77 -6.01 8.77 8.81
CA LEU A 77 -6.97 9.40 9.70
C LEU A 77 -6.24 10.11 10.86
N PRO A 78 -6.75 11.25 11.31
CA PRO A 78 -6.19 11.96 12.45
C PRO A 78 -6.43 11.17 13.74
N GLN A 79 -5.43 11.20 14.62
CA GLN A 79 -5.55 10.60 15.95
C GLN A 79 -6.36 11.50 16.90
N ASN A 80 -6.91 10.89 17.96
CA ASN A 80 -7.64 11.58 19.03
C ASN A 80 -8.77 12.47 18.50
N THR A 81 -9.61 11.90 17.64
CA THR A 81 -10.68 12.63 16.96
C THR A 81 -12.04 12.01 17.23
N LEU A 82 -13.09 12.66 16.73
CA LEU A 82 -14.47 12.16 16.82
C LEU A 82 -14.65 10.76 16.21
N LEU A 83 -13.70 10.29 15.38
CA LEU A 83 -13.70 8.95 14.80
C LEU A 83 -13.38 7.83 15.80
N ASP A 84 -12.93 8.16 17.01
CA ASP A 84 -12.81 7.17 18.10
C ASP A 84 -14.19 6.63 18.53
N ASN A 85 -15.27 7.36 18.20
CA ASN A 85 -16.63 6.87 18.32
C ASN A 85 -17.02 6.01 17.11
N HIS A 86 -17.45 4.78 17.38
CA HIS A 86 -17.83 3.81 16.35
C HIS A 86 -18.91 4.33 15.37
N GLN A 87 -19.92 5.05 15.85
CA GLN A 87 -20.99 5.60 15.00
C GLN A 87 -20.47 6.68 14.04
N ASN A 88 -19.43 7.42 14.44
CA ASN A 88 -18.81 8.40 13.55
C ASN A 88 -17.93 7.72 12.50
N MET A 89 -17.31 6.59 12.86
CA MET A 89 -16.60 5.75 11.90
C MET A 89 -17.57 5.09 10.89
N GLU A 90 -18.76 4.65 11.32
CA GLU A 90 -19.82 4.17 10.42
C GLU A 90 -20.22 5.22 9.38
N LYS A 91 -20.39 6.48 9.80
CA LYS A 91 -20.68 7.60 8.90
C LYS A 91 -19.56 7.83 7.88
N LEU A 92 -18.31 7.83 8.34
CA LEU A 92 -17.13 7.94 7.46
C LEU A 92 -17.12 6.84 6.41
N VAL A 93 -17.34 5.58 6.83
CA VAL A 93 -17.36 4.42 5.95
C VAL A 93 -18.49 4.50 4.94
N SER A 94 -19.69 4.89 5.37
CA SER A 94 -20.83 5.08 4.46
C SER A 94 -20.49 6.10 3.37
N ILE A 95 -19.92 7.25 3.74
CA ILE A 95 -19.52 8.26 2.76
C ILE A 95 -18.42 7.74 1.83
N TYR A 96 -17.42 7.00 2.36
CA TYR A 96 -16.39 6.38 1.52
C TYR A 96 -17.00 5.42 0.48
N CYS A 97 -17.98 4.61 0.87
CA CYS A 97 -18.68 3.71 -0.07
C CYS A 97 -19.36 4.49 -1.20
N ASP A 98 -20.09 5.56 -0.87
CA ASP A 98 -20.78 6.39 -1.86
C ASP A 98 -19.77 7.06 -2.81
N VAL A 99 -18.74 7.70 -2.25
CA VAL A 99 -17.74 8.44 -3.03
C VAL A 99 -16.91 7.49 -3.90
N PHE A 100 -16.55 6.28 -3.44
CA PHE A 100 -15.87 5.31 -4.29
C PHE A 100 -16.75 4.86 -5.46
N THR A 101 -18.02 4.55 -5.20
CA THR A 101 -18.97 4.17 -6.26
C THR A 101 -19.11 5.29 -7.29
N GLU A 102 -19.26 6.54 -6.86
CA GLU A 102 -19.32 7.69 -7.76
C GLU A 102 -18.03 7.89 -8.55
N ALA A 103 -16.88 7.78 -7.89
CA ALA A 103 -15.55 8.01 -8.45
C ALA A 103 -15.21 7.03 -9.59
N PHE A 104 -15.56 5.75 -9.42
CA PHE A 104 -15.25 4.70 -10.39
C PHE A 104 -16.39 4.41 -11.38
N SER A 105 -17.57 5.02 -11.19
CA SER A 105 -18.68 4.90 -12.14
C SER A 105 -18.41 5.68 -13.45
N PRO A 106 -18.78 5.13 -14.62
CA PRO A 106 -19.54 3.87 -14.81
C PRO A 106 -18.68 2.61 -14.97
N GLN A 107 -17.35 2.71 -14.91
CA GLN A 107 -16.46 1.60 -15.25
C GLN A 107 -16.49 0.45 -14.23
N LEU A 108 -16.70 0.76 -12.95
CA LEU A 108 -16.85 -0.24 -11.89
C LEU A 108 -18.20 -0.09 -11.19
N GLU A 109 -18.76 -1.20 -10.75
CA GLU A 109 -19.96 -1.25 -9.91
C GLU A 109 -19.57 -1.77 -8.52
N LEU A 110 -19.12 -0.86 -7.64
CA LEU A 110 -18.61 -1.23 -6.33
C LEU A 110 -19.75 -1.43 -5.32
N LYS A 111 -19.74 -2.56 -4.61
CA LYS A 111 -20.67 -2.86 -3.52
C LYS A 111 -19.92 -3.19 -2.24
N LEU A 112 -20.34 -2.58 -1.14
CA LEU A 112 -19.80 -2.89 0.18
C LEU A 112 -20.02 -4.37 0.50
N LYS A 113 -18.92 -5.09 0.77
CA LYS A 113 -18.95 -6.47 1.23
C LYS A 113 -18.85 -6.53 2.76
N MET A 114 -17.87 -5.83 3.32
CA MET A 114 -17.64 -5.74 4.75
C MET A 114 -16.72 -4.56 5.09
N TRP A 115 -16.76 -4.12 6.35
CA TRP A 115 -15.81 -3.18 6.91
C TRP A 115 -15.53 -3.52 8.39
N GLY A 116 -14.52 -2.89 8.97
CA GLY A 116 -14.18 -3.03 10.39
C GLY A 116 -13.24 -4.22 10.70
N GLY A 117 -12.77 -4.93 9.68
CA GLY A 117 -11.72 -5.93 9.86
C GLY A 117 -10.43 -5.27 10.32
N ARG A 118 -9.74 -5.87 11.30
CA ARG A 118 -8.48 -5.32 11.85
C ARG A 118 -7.29 -5.77 11.02
N LEU A 119 -6.41 -4.83 10.69
CA LEU A 119 -5.16 -5.16 10.00
C LEU A 119 -4.20 -5.89 10.96
N PRO A 120 -3.65 -7.06 10.58
CA PRO A 120 -2.72 -7.81 11.44
C PRO A 120 -1.50 -6.98 11.83
N PHE A 121 -1.01 -7.18 13.06
CA PHE A 121 0.18 -6.49 13.60
C PHE A 121 0.07 -4.95 13.65
N SER A 122 -1.14 -4.39 13.56
CA SER A 122 -1.39 -2.99 13.88
C SER A 122 -1.55 -2.77 15.40
N ASN A 123 -1.53 -1.51 15.84
CA ASN A 123 -1.59 -1.16 17.26
C ASN A 123 -2.80 -1.77 17.99
N SER A 124 -2.60 -2.34 19.18
CA SER A 124 -3.66 -3.03 19.93
C SER A 124 -4.70 -2.07 20.50
N ALA A 125 -4.27 -0.88 20.95
CA ALA A 125 -5.17 0.11 21.51
C ALA A 125 -5.98 0.82 20.41
N LYS A 126 -5.35 1.05 19.25
CA LYS A 126 -5.96 1.73 18.11
C LYS A 126 -5.65 1.00 16.79
N PRO A 127 -6.34 -0.11 16.51
CA PRO A 127 -6.04 -0.95 15.35
C PRO A 127 -6.40 -0.25 14.04
N SER A 128 -5.61 -0.50 13.00
CA SER A 128 -5.97 -0.09 11.64
C SER A 128 -7.15 -0.91 11.15
N LEU A 129 -8.08 -0.27 10.46
CA LEU A 129 -9.34 -0.87 10.02
C LEU A 129 -9.38 -1.03 8.51
N THR A 130 -10.13 -2.00 8.04
CA THR A 130 -10.27 -2.32 6.63
C THR A 130 -11.70 -2.12 6.15
N LEU A 131 -11.83 -1.63 4.93
CA LEU A 131 -13.06 -1.58 4.14
C LEU A 131 -12.85 -2.44 2.90
N HIS A 132 -13.85 -3.24 2.53
CA HIS A 132 -13.81 -4.12 1.38
C HIS A 132 -15.07 -3.97 0.53
N MET A 133 -14.88 -3.58 -0.72
CA MET A 133 -15.93 -3.48 -1.74
C MET A 133 -15.62 -4.42 -2.90
N GLU A 134 -16.61 -5.18 -3.35
CA GLU A 134 -16.52 -6.06 -4.52
C GLU A 134 -17.06 -5.31 -5.75
N ASP A 135 -16.45 -5.54 -6.92
CA ASP A 135 -16.92 -4.98 -8.19
C ASP A 135 -17.81 -5.99 -8.91
N THR A 136 -19.06 -5.64 -9.21
CA THR A 136 -20.01 -6.54 -9.87
C THR A 136 -19.83 -6.64 -11.38
N THR A 137 -18.95 -5.85 -11.98
CA THR A 137 -18.62 -5.93 -13.41
C THR A 137 -17.52 -6.94 -13.74
N ASP A 138 -16.87 -7.53 -12.72
CA ASP A 138 -15.68 -8.38 -12.85
C ASP A 138 -14.48 -7.69 -13.57
N THR A 139 -14.50 -6.35 -13.65
CA THR A 139 -13.37 -5.57 -14.20
C THR A 139 -12.19 -5.64 -13.23
N VAL A 140 -12.46 -5.47 -11.94
CA VAL A 140 -11.57 -5.82 -10.83
C VAL A 140 -12.30 -6.81 -9.92
N ARG A 141 -11.58 -7.48 -9.01
CA ARG A 141 -12.21 -8.35 -8.01
C ARG A 141 -12.72 -7.56 -6.82
N TRP A 142 -11.93 -6.57 -6.39
CA TRP A 142 -12.27 -5.73 -5.24
C TRP A 142 -11.45 -4.46 -5.16
N LEU A 143 -12.00 -3.51 -4.40
CA LEU A 143 -11.31 -2.38 -3.80
C LEU A 143 -11.23 -2.59 -2.28
N ARG A 144 -10.05 -2.40 -1.69
CA ARG A 144 -9.90 -2.29 -0.23
C ARG A 144 -9.27 -0.96 0.17
N ALA A 145 -9.84 -0.34 1.19
CA ALA A 145 -9.24 0.80 1.87
C ALA A 145 -8.72 0.36 3.24
N PHE A 146 -7.52 0.83 3.58
CA PHE A 146 -6.87 0.62 4.87
C PHE A 146 -6.88 1.94 5.63
N PHE A 147 -7.74 2.05 6.64
CA PHE A 147 -7.81 3.20 7.52
C PHE A 147 -6.75 3.06 8.60
N VAL A 148 -5.76 3.95 8.56
CA VAL A 148 -4.62 3.96 9.46
C VAL A 148 -4.57 5.27 10.25
N TRP A 149 -4.06 5.21 11.48
CA TRP A 149 -4.10 6.33 12.41
C TRP A 149 -2.78 7.10 12.42
N ASN A 150 -2.79 8.32 11.91
CA ASN A 150 -1.78 9.38 11.97
C ASN A 150 -2.02 10.27 10.73
N HIS A 151 -2.26 11.57 10.91
CA HIS A 151 -2.50 12.45 9.76
C HIS A 151 -1.16 12.90 9.16
N VAL A 152 -0.64 12.08 8.25
CA VAL A 152 0.61 12.27 7.50
C VAL A 152 0.36 12.09 6.00
N PRO A 153 1.27 12.52 5.11
CA PRO A 153 1.24 12.14 3.71
C PRO A 153 1.21 10.61 3.53
N TRP A 154 0.54 10.13 2.48
CA TRP A 154 0.39 8.69 2.24
C TRP A 154 1.73 7.97 2.04
N GLU A 155 2.75 8.67 1.53
CA GLU A 155 4.10 8.15 1.35
C GLU A 155 4.74 7.73 2.69
N GLU A 156 4.49 8.47 3.77
CA GLU A 156 4.97 8.10 5.11
C GLU A 156 4.31 6.80 5.59
N SER A 157 3.03 6.64 5.32
CA SER A 157 2.27 5.48 5.76
C SER A 157 2.67 4.19 5.07
N ILE A 158 3.19 4.27 3.84
CA ILE A 158 3.79 3.12 3.16
C ILE A 158 5.04 2.64 3.91
N ILE A 159 5.85 3.55 4.47
CA ILE A 159 7.04 3.18 5.25
C ILE A 159 6.62 2.47 6.53
N SER A 160 5.67 3.04 7.29
CA SER A 160 5.16 2.40 8.51
C SER A 160 4.50 1.04 8.23
N ASP A 161 3.69 0.94 7.17
CA ASP A 161 3.04 -0.32 6.83
C ASP A 161 4.05 -1.39 6.38
N THR A 162 5.18 -0.99 5.77
CA THR A 162 6.28 -1.91 5.44
C THR A 162 6.83 -2.60 6.69
N VAL A 163 6.93 -1.88 7.82
CA VAL A 163 7.34 -2.47 9.12
C VAL A 163 6.38 -3.60 9.52
N ARG A 164 5.07 -3.36 9.43
CA ARG A 164 4.01 -4.32 9.74
C ARG A 164 4.04 -5.54 8.80
N ILE A 165 4.21 -5.30 7.50
CA ILE A 165 4.30 -6.35 6.48
C ILE A 165 5.53 -7.25 6.73
N ILE A 166 6.69 -6.67 7.08
CA ILE A 166 7.90 -7.44 7.39
C ILE A 166 7.64 -8.38 8.57
N LYS A 167 6.97 -7.90 9.61
CA LYS A 167 6.58 -8.75 10.76
C LYS A 167 5.67 -9.90 10.32
N GLU A 168 4.66 -9.62 9.51
CA GLU A 168 3.76 -10.63 8.95
C GLU A 168 4.50 -11.68 8.12
N TYR A 169 5.43 -11.26 7.26
CA TYR A 169 6.12 -12.18 6.36
C TYR A 169 7.30 -12.90 6.97
N LYS A 170 7.84 -12.41 8.09
CA LYS A 170 8.89 -13.12 8.82
C LYS A 170 8.46 -14.53 9.21
N GLU A 171 7.16 -14.77 9.41
CA GLU A 171 6.61 -16.11 9.65
C GLU A 171 6.85 -17.09 8.49
N PHE A 172 6.98 -16.60 7.25
CA PHE A 172 7.24 -17.41 6.05
C PHE A 172 8.71 -17.51 5.67
N PHE A 173 9.56 -16.67 6.24
CA PHE A 173 10.99 -16.59 5.94
C PHE A 173 11.86 -16.84 7.19
N ASP A 174 11.28 -17.47 8.22
CA ASP A 174 11.97 -17.81 9.45
C ASP A 174 12.98 -18.94 9.20
N LEU A 175 14.26 -18.58 9.16
CA LEU A 175 15.37 -19.52 8.92
C LEU A 175 15.40 -20.65 9.96
N SER A 176 14.90 -20.41 11.17
CA SER A 176 14.88 -21.42 12.23
C SER A 176 13.78 -22.48 12.04
N LYS A 177 12.71 -22.13 11.30
CA LYS A 177 11.57 -23.02 11.03
C LYS A 177 11.62 -23.67 9.66
N GLY A 178 12.44 -23.16 8.75
CA GLY A 178 12.49 -23.61 7.37
C GLY A 178 11.37 -22.99 6.51
N PRO A 179 11.37 -23.27 5.19
CA PRO A 179 10.33 -22.79 4.29
C PRO A 179 8.96 -23.40 4.66
N VAL A 180 7.90 -22.59 4.59
CA VAL A 180 6.53 -23.02 4.87
C VAL A 180 5.87 -23.52 3.59
N ALA A 181 5.39 -24.76 3.58
CA ALA A 181 4.64 -25.32 2.46
C ALA A 181 3.29 -24.58 2.28
N ARG A 182 3.03 -24.07 1.08
CA ARG A 182 1.81 -23.36 0.71
C ARG A 182 1.41 -23.63 -0.74
N ASP A 183 0.17 -23.26 -1.07
CA ASP A 183 -0.26 -23.20 -2.46
C ASP A 183 0.66 -22.24 -3.26
N PRO A 184 1.18 -22.65 -4.42
CA PRO A 184 2.05 -21.81 -5.25
C PRO A 184 1.45 -20.44 -5.59
N LYS A 185 0.12 -20.34 -5.70
CA LYS A 185 -0.54 -19.05 -5.95
C LYS A 185 -0.37 -18.08 -4.78
N ASP A 186 -0.40 -18.58 -3.54
CA ASP A 186 -0.16 -17.76 -2.35
C ASP A 186 1.31 -17.34 -2.26
N ILE A 187 2.23 -18.27 -2.53
CA ILE A 187 3.67 -18.00 -2.59
C ILE A 187 3.98 -16.93 -3.64
N LYS A 188 3.33 -17.01 -4.81
CA LYS A 188 3.46 -15.98 -5.85
C LYS A 188 3.09 -14.58 -5.35
N TYR A 189 2.05 -14.44 -4.53
CA TYR A 189 1.72 -13.12 -3.97
C TYR A 189 2.76 -12.68 -2.94
N LEU A 190 3.19 -13.59 -2.07
CA LEU A 190 4.27 -13.31 -1.11
C LEU A 190 5.56 -12.83 -1.80
N LEU A 191 5.97 -13.50 -2.88
CA LEU A 191 7.14 -13.11 -3.67
C LEU A 191 6.98 -11.75 -4.36
N GLN A 192 5.76 -11.42 -4.82
CA GLN A 192 5.47 -10.09 -5.35
C GLN A 192 5.66 -9.02 -4.28
N ASP A 193 5.20 -9.29 -3.05
CA ASP A 193 5.32 -8.35 -1.95
C ASP A 193 6.77 -8.19 -1.47
N ILE A 194 7.62 -9.22 -1.58
CA ILE A 194 9.08 -9.10 -1.35
C ILE A 194 9.74 -8.12 -2.33
N ILE A 195 9.37 -8.16 -3.62
CA ILE A 195 9.86 -7.18 -4.60
C ILE A 195 9.44 -5.76 -4.20
N ILE A 196 8.16 -5.60 -3.81
CA ILE A 196 7.60 -4.30 -3.41
C ILE A 196 8.34 -3.76 -2.18
N ILE A 197 8.53 -4.57 -1.14
CA ILE A 197 9.24 -4.17 0.08
C ILE A 197 10.66 -3.70 -0.27
N TYR A 198 11.40 -4.48 -1.07
CA TYR A 198 12.75 -4.07 -1.44
C TYR A 198 12.76 -2.76 -2.22
N ARG A 199 11.94 -2.63 -3.26
CA ARG A 199 11.89 -1.42 -4.09
C ARG A 199 11.43 -0.18 -3.31
N THR A 200 10.62 -0.36 -2.27
CA THR A 200 10.28 0.71 -1.33
C THR A 200 11.45 1.07 -0.41
N LEU A 201 12.20 0.08 0.10
CA LEU A 201 13.28 0.29 1.07
C LEU A 201 14.66 0.47 0.43
N GLU A 202 14.80 0.39 -0.88
CA GLU A 202 16.09 0.29 -1.60
C GLU A 202 17.10 1.35 -1.14
N LYS A 203 16.67 2.60 -0.97
CA LYS A 203 17.53 3.71 -0.52
C LYS A 203 17.80 3.74 1.00
N ALA A 204 17.06 2.98 1.79
CA ALA A 204 17.30 2.79 3.21
C ALA A 204 18.27 1.62 3.50
N CYS A 205 18.38 0.68 2.57
CA CYS A 205 19.30 -0.46 2.65
C CYS A 205 20.78 -0.03 2.60
N SER A 206 21.65 -0.79 3.27
CA SER A 206 23.11 -0.64 3.13
C SER A 206 23.57 -0.98 1.70
N GLU A 207 24.73 -0.46 1.29
CA GLU A 207 25.30 -0.74 -0.03
C GLU A 207 25.57 -2.24 -0.22
N ASP A 208 26.19 -2.90 0.76
CA ASP A 208 26.44 -4.34 0.76
C ASP A 208 25.14 -5.15 0.59
N PHE A 209 24.06 -4.75 1.27
CA PHE A 209 22.77 -5.43 1.15
C PHE A 209 22.13 -5.19 -0.22
N GLN A 210 22.27 -3.99 -0.79
CA GLN A 210 21.80 -3.70 -2.15
C GLN A 210 22.55 -4.54 -3.19
N GLU A 211 23.88 -4.67 -3.07
CA GLU A 211 24.69 -5.49 -3.98
C GLU A 211 24.25 -6.96 -3.96
N HIS A 212 23.96 -7.50 -2.76
CA HIS A 212 23.44 -8.85 -2.58
C HIS A 212 22.00 -9.02 -3.11
N ALA A 213 21.11 -8.10 -2.77
CA ALA A 213 19.69 -8.23 -3.06
C ALA A 213 19.33 -7.94 -4.52
N ASN A 214 20.01 -7.00 -5.19
CA ASN A 214 19.65 -6.54 -6.53
C ASN A 214 19.51 -7.67 -7.56
N PRO A 215 20.49 -8.58 -7.75
CA PRO A 215 20.38 -9.66 -8.73
C PRO A 215 19.18 -10.59 -8.46
N ILE A 216 18.84 -10.80 -7.19
CA ILE A 216 17.73 -11.67 -6.77
C ILE A 216 16.40 -10.99 -7.10
N ILE A 217 16.27 -9.71 -6.77
CA ILE A 217 15.08 -8.91 -7.06
C ILE A 217 14.88 -8.77 -8.57
N GLU A 218 15.94 -8.51 -9.34
CA GLU A 218 15.88 -8.42 -10.80
C GLU A 218 15.41 -9.73 -11.44
N LYS A 219 15.98 -10.86 -11.02
CA LYS A 219 15.53 -12.18 -11.48
C LYS A 219 14.06 -12.39 -11.16
N MET A 220 13.62 -12.12 -9.93
CA MET A 220 12.20 -12.26 -9.59
C MET A 220 11.32 -11.36 -10.46
N MET A 221 11.69 -10.08 -10.62
CA MET A 221 10.96 -9.13 -11.45
C MET A 221 10.83 -9.63 -12.89
N GLU A 222 11.90 -10.12 -13.50
CA GLU A 222 11.88 -10.68 -14.86
C GLU A 222 10.85 -11.82 -14.97
N ARG A 223 10.91 -12.79 -14.06
CA ARG A 223 9.98 -13.95 -14.06
C ARG A 223 8.53 -13.53 -13.81
N PHE A 224 8.30 -12.59 -12.89
CA PHE A 224 6.98 -12.00 -12.72
C PHE A 224 6.48 -11.34 -14.00
N MET A 225 7.32 -10.57 -14.69
CA MET A 225 7.00 -9.86 -15.93
C MET A 225 6.85 -10.78 -17.15
N ALA A 226 7.44 -11.97 -17.14
CA ALA A 226 7.22 -13.00 -18.14
C ALA A 226 5.89 -13.76 -17.93
N GLY A 227 5.41 -13.83 -16.69
CA GLY A 227 4.16 -14.52 -16.34
C GLY A 227 4.43 -15.75 -15.51
N LEU A 228 4.62 -15.53 -14.21
CA LEU A 228 4.93 -16.59 -13.25
C LEU A 228 3.68 -17.46 -12.96
N HIS A 229 3.52 -18.56 -13.69
CA HIS A 229 2.39 -19.49 -13.58
C HIS A 229 2.79 -20.92 -13.22
N ASP A 230 4.05 -21.28 -13.46
CA ASP A 230 4.59 -22.61 -13.19
C ASP A 230 4.79 -22.81 -11.67
N PRO A 231 4.13 -23.80 -11.04
CA PRO A 231 4.30 -24.13 -9.63
C PRO A 231 5.75 -24.41 -9.22
N GLU A 232 6.51 -25.13 -10.04
CA GLU A 232 7.89 -25.53 -9.69
C GLU A 232 8.78 -24.29 -9.65
N GLU A 233 8.66 -23.42 -10.66
CA GLU A 233 9.39 -22.16 -10.70
C GLU A 233 9.05 -21.23 -9.53
N ILE A 234 7.78 -21.17 -9.12
CA ILE A 234 7.37 -20.38 -7.96
C ILE A 234 8.05 -20.89 -6.68
N ILE A 235 8.11 -22.21 -6.50
CA ILE A 235 8.76 -22.83 -5.33
C ILE A 235 10.27 -22.57 -5.37
N ASP A 236 10.92 -22.69 -6.53
CA ASP A 236 12.34 -22.39 -6.70
C ASP A 236 12.69 -20.94 -6.34
N LEU A 237 11.85 -19.98 -6.77
CA LEU A 237 12.02 -18.57 -6.42
C LEU A 237 11.82 -18.34 -4.91
N TYR A 238 10.85 -19.03 -4.30
CA TYR A 238 10.64 -18.95 -2.86
C TYR A 238 11.81 -19.49 -2.06
N GLU A 239 12.35 -20.65 -2.42
CA GLU A 239 13.56 -21.19 -1.81
C GLU A 239 14.76 -20.27 -2.00
N MET A 240 14.91 -19.66 -3.17
CA MET A 240 15.97 -18.70 -3.44
C MET A 240 15.86 -17.49 -2.50
N VAL A 241 14.69 -16.87 -2.37
CA VAL A 241 14.49 -15.73 -1.45
C VAL A 241 14.75 -16.15 0.00
N PHE A 242 14.25 -17.33 0.39
CA PHE A 242 14.43 -17.88 1.72
C PHE A 242 15.92 -18.05 2.07
N LYS A 243 16.68 -18.75 1.21
CA LYS A 243 18.11 -19.03 1.41
C LYS A 243 18.96 -17.75 1.46
N ASN A 244 18.53 -16.70 0.75
CA ASN A 244 19.22 -15.41 0.73
C ASN A 244 18.80 -14.45 1.85
N ALA A 245 17.88 -14.86 2.72
CA ALA A 245 17.52 -14.17 3.96
C ALA A 245 17.11 -12.68 3.78
N LEU A 246 16.48 -12.32 2.66
CA LEU A 246 16.20 -10.91 2.32
C LEU A 246 15.35 -10.19 3.39
N ILE A 247 14.40 -10.90 4.01
CA ILE A 247 13.53 -10.33 5.04
C ILE A 247 14.32 -9.74 6.24
N TYR A 248 15.48 -10.32 6.55
CA TYR A 248 16.31 -9.87 7.67
C TYR A 248 17.05 -8.57 7.34
N GLY A 249 17.53 -8.41 6.10
CA GLY A 249 18.10 -7.14 5.66
C GLY A 249 17.07 -6.02 5.57
N PHE A 250 15.82 -6.34 5.22
CA PHE A 250 14.71 -5.37 5.28
C PHE A 250 14.42 -4.94 6.73
N GLU A 251 14.37 -5.91 7.66
CA GLU A 251 14.19 -5.64 9.08
C GLU A 251 15.31 -4.75 9.62
N GLU A 252 16.57 -5.08 9.32
CA GLU A 252 17.76 -4.32 9.75
C GLU A 252 17.73 -2.86 9.24
N SER A 253 17.33 -2.66 7.98
CA SER A 253 17.23 -1.34 7.35
C SER A 253 16.23 -0.42 8.06
N LEU A 254 15.26 -0.99 8.78
CA LEU A 254 14.26 -0.26 9.55
C LEU A 254 14.59 -0.23 11.05
N GLU A 255 15.16 -1.29 11.61
CA GLU A 255 15.35 -1.46 13.06
C GLU A 255 16.17 -0.32 13.66
N ALA A 256 17.32 0.02 13.06
CA ALA A 256 18.22 1.01 13.62
C ALA A 256 17.59 2.42 13.73
N PRO A 257 16.96 2.99 12.69
CA PRO A 257 16.26 4.27 12.79
C PRO A 257 15.15 4.31 13.85
N TYR A 258 14.31 3.27 13.95
CA TYR A 258 13.23 3.22 14.95
C TYR A 258 13.76 3.05 16.38
N LYS A 259 14.81 2.25 16.56
CA LYS A 259 15.46 2.03 17.86
C LYS A 259 16.05 3.31 18.45
N LYS A 260 16.58 4.21 17.61
CA LYS A 260 17.04 5.56 18.05
C LYS A 260 15.91 6.38 18.69
N ALA A 261 14.66 6.13 18.29
CA ALA A 261 13.46 6.76 18.85
C ALA A 261 12.81 5.94 19.99
N GLY A 262 13.46 4.86 20.46
CA GLY A 262 12.93 3.99 21.51
C GLY A 262 11.78 3.08 21.07
N LEU A 263 11.61 2.86 19.76
CA LEU A 263 10.56 2.02 19.21
C LEU A 263 11.12 0.67 18.74
N ASP A 264 10.49 -0.42 19.16
CA ASP A 264 10.81 -1.78 18.72
C ASP A 264 9.88 -2.21 17.58
N ILE A 265 10.44 -2.33 16.37
CA ILE A 265 9.70 -2.76 15.17
C ILE A 265 9.24 -4.22 15.20
N ARG A 266 9.60 -5.00 16.23
CA ARG A 266 9.04 -6.34 16.45
C ARG A 266 7.79 -6.29 17.31
N ASN A 267 7.44 -5.13 17.86
CA ASN A 267 6.39 -4.96 18.87
C ASN A 267 5.46 -3.75 18.58
N LEU A 268 5.08 -3.54 17.31
CA LEU A 268 4.23 -2.40 16.86
C LEU A 268 2.90 -2.33 17.60
N GLU A 269 2.35 -3.48 17.95
CA GLU A 269 1.07 -3.63 18.63
C GLU A 269 1.04 -2.90 19.98
N ASN A 270 2.21 -2.73 20.58
CA ASN A 270 2.42 -2.09 21.89
C ASN A 270 3.10 -0.73 21.79
N TRP A 271 3.22 -0.16 20.59
CA TRP A 271 3.73 1.21 20.46
C TRP A 271 2.81 2.22 21.16
N PRO A 272 3.37 3.31 21.69
CA PRO A 272 2.56 4.41 22.21
C PRO A 272 1.61 4.95 21.13
N VAL A 273 0.40 5.36 21.53
CA VAL A 273 -0.65 5.79 20.60
C VAL A 273 -0.17 6.96 19.75
N GLU A 274 0.51 7.92 20.36
CA GLU A 274 1.12 9.08 19.72
C GLU A 274 2.24 8.75 18.71
N LYS A 275 2.71 7.50 18.68
CA LYS A 275 3.70 6.98 17.73
C LYS A 275 3.14 5.97 16.73
N ILE A 276 1.82 5.72 16.72
CA ILE A 276 1.21 4.90 15.68
C ILE A 276 1.44 5.53 14.31
N ASN A 277 1.91 4.74 13.36
CA ASN A 277 2.30 5.16 12.01
C ASN A 277 3.28 6.34 11.96
N TRP A 278 4.04 6.56 13.03
CA TRP A 278 5.13 7.52 13.02
C TRP A 278 6.34 6.91 12.30
N VAL A 279 7.06 7.74 11.55
CA VAL A 279 8.28 7.34 10.82
C VAL A 279 9.45 8.24 11.25
N PRO A 280 10.65 7.70 11.50
CA PRO A 280 11.87 8.48 11.69
C PRO A 280 12.21 9.37 10.48
N ASP A 281 12.68 10.59 10.73
CA ASP A 281 13.02 11.53 9.65
C ASP A 281 14.13 10.99 8.74
N GLU A 282 15.10 10.26 9.28
CA GLU A 282 16.14 9.57 8.49
C GLU A 282 15.55 8.64 7.40
N LEU A 283 14.45 7.94 7.71
CA LEU A 283 13.77 7.07 6.75
C LEU A 283 12.94 7.88 5.76
N LYS A 284 12.29 8.97 6.21
CA LYS A 284 11.53 9.87 5.33
C LYS A 284 12.42 10.47 4.26
N GLU A 285 13.59 10.97 4.64
CA GLU A 285 14.57 11.58 3.74
C GLU A 285 15.07 10.60 2.67
N LYS A 286 15.21 9.31 3.01
CA LYS A 286 15.69 8.28 2.08
C LYS A 286 14.58 7.72 1.18
N ILE A 287 13.35 7.57 1.69
CA ILE A 287 12.30 6.79 1.01
C ILE A 287 11.24 7.66 0.32
N ILE A 288 10.89 8.83 0.87
CA ILE A 288 9.84 9.67 0.29
C ILE A 288 10.25 10.30 -1.04
N PRO A 289 11.46 10.89 -1.21
CA PRO A 289 11.83 11.52 -2.47
C PRO A 289 11.76 10.58 -3.67
N PRO A 290 12.31 9.33 -3.62
CA PRO A 290 12.14 8.38 -4.73
C PRO A 290 10.70 8.11 -5.14
N ILE A 291 9.77 8.03 -4.16
CA ILE A 291 8.34 7.83 -4.45
C ILE A 291 7.78 9.07 -5.16
N LYS A 292 8.08 10.27 -4.65
CA LYS A 292 7.60 11.52 -5.27
C LYS A 292 8.17 11.73 -6.67
N ASP A 293 9.45 11.43 -6.87
CA ASP A 293 10.14 11.54 -8.16
C ASP A 293 9.53 10.59 -9.18
N LEU A 294 9.16 9.37 -8.78
CA LEU A 294 8.48 8.41 -9.64
C LEU A 294 7.13 8.95 -10.15
N PHE A 295 6.29 9.49 -9.26
CA PHE A 295 5.00 10.08 -9.65
C PHE A 295 5.15 11.38 -10.44
N ALA A 296 6.17 12.19 -10.13
CA ALA A 296 6.53 13.36 -10.93
C ALA A 296 6.96 12.95 -12.36
N GLY A 297 7.74 11.88 -12.48
CA GLY A 297 8.12 11.29 -13.77
C GLY A 297 6.92 10.81 -14.58
N PHE A 298 5.96 10.13 -13.95
CA PHE A 298 4.71 9.74 -14.62
C PHE A 298 3.97 10.95 -15.18
N LYS A 299 3.83 12.01 -14.37
CA LYS A 299 3.16 13.25 -14.78
C LYS A 299 3.86 13.92 -15.96
N GLU A 300 5.19 14.02 -15.91
CA GLU A 300 5.98 14.63 -16.99
C GLU A 300 5.81 13.87 -18.31
N LYS A 301 5.88 12.54 -18.27
CA LYS A 301 5.73 11.70 -19.45
C LYS A 301 4.32 11.77 -20.05
N LEU A 302 3.27 11.74 -19.22
CA LEU A 302 1.89 11.95 -19.66
C LEU A 302 1.69 13.32 -20.32
N GLY A 303 2.30 14.37 -19.78
CA GLY A 303 2.25 15.71 -20.38
C GLY A 303 2.86 15.76 -21.79
N LYS A 304 3.96 15.02 -22.01
CA LYS A 304 4.61 14.91 -23.32
C LYS A 304 3.82 14.09 -24.33
N GLU A 305 3.11 13.06 -23.90
CA GLU A 305 2.29 12.20 -24.77
C GLU A 305 0.99 12.89 -25.24
N ASN A 306 0.50 13.86 -24.46
CA ASN A 306 -0.70 14.65 -24.76
C ASN A 306 -0.41 15.97 -25.51
N SER A 307 0.86 16.26 -25.82
CA SER A 307 1.30 17.46 -26.55
C SER A 307 1.60 17.14 -28.01
#